data_AF-A0A8R1HWM5-F1
#
_entry.id   AF-A0A8R1HWM5-F1
#
_cell.length_a   1.000
_cell.length_b   1.000
_cell.length_c   1.000
_cell.angle_alpha   90.00
_cell.angle_beta   90.00
_cell.angle_gamma   90.00
#
_symmetry.space_group_name_H-M   'P 1'
#
loop_
_entity.id
_entity.type
_entity.pdbx_description
1 polymer ?
#
loop_
_entity_poly.entity_id
_entity_poly.type
_entity_poly.pdbx_seq_one_letter_code
_entity_poly.pdbx_strand_id
1 'polypeptide(L)'
;MSNLRLTNWYRKQGCRCASLKAIVDWCGCSPLVFREETRKKMEIEKAKAKPSYFARKFDSMIDIESIEFAEQQSVPQERIQKDHPTYHFAFSNIFKQGIDEEKVHFKSLANYALHRIESQAKLESILRIDALRAHYNAQIEIVMTLETSEGEHQFLLHRLTHVDFSNPTTEVAGYVLKDLTFGTKFEWKEEICREYMGFVTNVSSFLDTAKPKRRIMLFGIDAKIRAGHCSFKVKSRKTRMQLRSDR
;
A
#
# COMPACT_ATOMS: atom_id res chain seq x y z
N MET A 1 -35.59 -2.97 13.27
CA MET A 1 -35.27 -2.76 11.85
C MET A 1 -33.78 -2.94 11.64
N SER A 2 -33.37 -3.67 10.59
CA SER A 2 -31.95 -3.80 10.19
C SER A 2 -31.48 -2.49 9.55
N ASN A 3 -30.23 -2.08 9.79
CA ASN A 3 -29.65 -0.87 9.19
C ASN A 3 -29.24 -1.04 7.70
N LEU A 4 -29.55 -2.21 7.12
CA LEU A 4 -29.28 -2.56 5.73
C LEU A 4 -27.80 -2.51 5.32
N ARG A 5 -26.88 -2.54 6.30
CA ARG A 5 -25.43 -2.46 6.08
C ARG A 5 -24.75 -3.75 6.50
N LEU A 6 -23.90 -4.25 5.62
CA LEU A 6 -22.91 -5.26 5.95
C LEU A 6 -21.65 -4.60 6.49
N THR A 7 -21.17 -5.04 7.64
CA THR A 7 -19.93 -4.52 8.22
C THR A 7 -19.03 -5.68 8.64
N ASN A 8 -17.78 -5.68 8.17
CA ASN A 8 -16.82 -6.76 8.43
C ASN A 8 -16.21 -6.65 9.85
N TRP A 9 -17.01 -6.95 10.87
CA TRP A 9 -16.55 -6.96 12.25
C TRP A 9 -15.76 -8.24 12.56
N TYR A 10 -14.55 -8.08 13.10
CA TYR A 10 -13.81 -9.14 13.76
C TYR A 10 -13.10 -8.56 14.99
N ARG A 11 -13.78 -8.66 16.14
CA ARG A 11 -13.42 -7.93 17.37
C ARG A 11 -12.01 -8.25 17.87
N LYS A 12 -11.55 -9.50 17.71
CA LYS A 12 -10.19 -9.93 18.15
C LYS A 12 -9.07 -9.10 17.51
N GLN A 13 -9.28 -8.62 16.29
CA GLN A 13 -8.29 -7.84 15.54
C GLN A 13 -8.67 -6.36 15.45
N GLY A 14 -9.96 -6.05 15.31
CA GLY A 14 -10.48 -4.68 15.13
C GLY A 14 -10.62 -3.84 16.39
N CYS A 15 -10.59 -4.44 17.58
CA CYS A 15 -10.69 -3.74 18.86
C CYS A 15 -9.30 -3.59 19.50
N ARG A 16 -8.49 -2.67 18.97
CA ARG A 16 -7.15 -2.36 19.51
C ARG A 16 -7.16 -0.93 20.05
N CYS A 17 -7.02 -0.78 21.37
CA CYS A 17 -7.14 0.51 22.02
C CYS A 17 -5.91 1.42 21.82
N ALA A 18 -4.73 0.83 21.61
CA ALA A 18 -3.45 1.57 21.53
C ALA A 18 -3.45 2.70 20.48
N SER A 19 -4.02 2.47 19.30
CA SER A 19 -4.06 3.49 18.24
C SER A 19 -5.07 4.62 18.50
N LEU A 20 -6.11 4.36 19.30
CA LEU A 20 -7.17 5.34 19.57
C LEU A 20 -6.88 6.20 20.81
N LYS A 21 -6.18 5.65 21.81
CA LYS A 21 -5.84 6.38 23.05
C LYS A 21 -5.01 7.64 22.83
N ALA A 22 -4.23 7.69 21.75
CA ALA A 22 -3.45 8.88 21.41
C ALA A 22 -4.33 10.05 20.93
N ILE A 23 -5.61 9.78 20.61
CA ILE A 23 -6.53 10.74 19.98
C ILE A 23 -7.73 11.01 20.91
N VAL A 24 -8.23 9.99 21.60
CA VAL A 24 -9.43 10.07 22.45
C VAL A 24 -9.26 9.28 23.74
N ASP A 25 -9.91 9.73 24.82
CA ASP A 25 -9.87 9.10 26.16
C ASP A 25 -10.72 7.82 26.29
N TRP A 26 -11.07 7.18 25.17
CA TRP A 26 -11.90 5.98 25.13
C TRP A 26 -11.36 4.91 24.19
N CYS A 27 -11.71 3.64 24.45
CA CYS A 27 -11.36 2.53 23.56
C CYS A 27 -12.48 2.27 22.54
N GLY A 28 -12.13 2.28 21.26
CA GLY A 28 -13.05 1.94 20.17
C GLY A 28 -12.68 0.65 19.44
N CYS A 29 -13.61 0.19 18.60
CA CYS A 29 -13.38 -0.86 17.63
C CYS A 29 -13.62 -0.31 16.22
N SER A 30 -12.81 -0.73 15.25
CA SER A 30 -13.06 -0.49 13.83
C SER A 30 -13.32 -1.82 13.12
N PRO A 31 -14.24 -1.86 12.13
CA PRO A 31 -14.34 -3.00 11.23
C PRO A 31 -13.09 -3.10 10.35
N LEU A 32 -12.84 -4.29 9.81
CA LEU A 32 -11.76 -4.54 8.87
C LEU A 32 -12.17 -4.24 7.45
N VAL A 33 -11.15 -4.09 6.61
CA VAL A 33 -11.30 -4.12 5.16
C VAL A 33 -11.74 -5.52 4.71
N PHE A 34 -12.64 -5.60 3.73
CA PHE A 34 -12.93 -6.87 3.07
C PHE A 34 -11.70 -7.34 2.30
N ARG A 35 -11.34 -8.60 2.53
CA ARG A 35 -10.30 -9.33 1.81
C ARG A 35 -10.86 -10.60 1.20
N GLU A 36 -10.08 -11.23 0.33
CA GLU A 36 -10.38 -12.52 -0.30
C GLU A 36 -11.15 -13.49 0.61
N GLU A 37 -10.69 -13.73 1.84
CA GLU A 37 -11.28 -14.73 2.76
C GLU A 37 -12.66 -14.32 3.30
N THR A 38 -12.99 -13.04 3.21
CA THR A 38 -14.21 -12.42 3.74
C THR A 38 -15.18 -11.96 2.66
N ARG A 39 -14.79 -11.98 1.38
CA ARG A 39 -15.66 -11.58 0.24
C ARG A 39 -16.96 -12.37 0.17
N LYS A 40 -16.94 -13.66 0.57
CA LYS A 40 -18.13 -14.50 0.67
C LYS A 40 -19.28 -13.93 1.51
N LYS A 41 -18.98 -12.99 2.43
CA LYS A 41 -20.01 -12.31 3.24
C LYS A 41 -20.86 -11.35 2.42
N MET A 42 -20.33 -10.83 1.31
CA MET A 42 -20.98 -9.88 0.41
C MET A 42 -21.42 -10.51 -0.91
N GLU A 43 -21.51 -11.84 -0.97
CA GLU A 43 -22.14 -12.54 -2.09
C GLU A 43 -23.62 -12.17 -2.21
N ILE A 44 -24.11 -12.05 -3.44
CA ILE A 44 -25.49 -11.66 -3.73
C ILE A 44 -26.52 -12.57 -3.05
N GLU A 45 -26.23 -13.87 -2.94
CA GLU A 45 -27.10 -14.83 -2.26
C GLU A 45 -27.21 -14.56 -0.75
N LYS A 46 -26.13 -14.08 -0.12
CA LYS A 46 -26.16 -13.63 1.29
C LYS A 46 -26.95 -12.34 1.43
N ALA A 47 -26.80 -11.40 0.49
CA ALA A 47 -27.55 -10.16 0.48
C ALA A 47 -29.07 -10.38 0.27
N LYS A 48 -29.46 -11.36 -0.55
CA LYS A 48 -30.87 -11.75 -0.74
C LYS A 48 -31.47 -12.37 0.52
N ALA A 49 -30.73 -13.27 1.18
CA ALA A 49 -31.20 -13.94 2.40
C ALA A 49 -31.33 -12.98 3.59
N LYS A 50 -30.42 -12.01 3.70
CA LYS A 50 -30.46 -10.95 4.72
C LYS A 50 -30.24 -9.60 4.04
N PRO A 51 -31.31 -8.87 3.70
CA PRO A 51 -31.24 -7.63 2.94
C PRO A 51 -30.19 -6.65 3.47
N SER A 52 -29.12 -6.50 2.69
CA SER A 52 -28.05 -5.51 2.89
C SER A 52 -27.69 -4.91 1.54
N TYR A 53 -27.73 -3.59 1.44
CA TYR A 53 -27.48 -2.87 0.19
C TYR A 53 -26.12 -2.18 0.16
N PHE A 54 -25.48 -2.02 1.32
CA PHE A 54 -24.18 -1.36 1.44
C PHE A 54 -23.24 -2.19 2.29
N ALA A 55 -21.95 -2.23 1.93
CA ALA A 55 -20.91 -2.90 2.69
C ALA A 55 -19.80 -1.93 3.09
N ARG A 56 -19.14 -2.17 4.24
CA ARG A 56 -17.92 -1.47 4.65
C ARG A 56 -16.99 -2.36 5.50
N LYS A 57 -15.67 -2.17 5.50
CA LYS A 57 -14.90 -1.13 4.78
C LYS A 57 -14.20 -1.72 3.54
N PHE A 58 -13.87 -0.85 2.59
CA PHE A 58 -13.02 -1.15 1.45
C PHE A 58 -11.82 -0.21 1.45
N ASP A 59 -10.66 -0.68 1.00
CA ASP A 59 -9.42 0.08 0.90
C ASP A 59 -8.61 -0.51 -0.26
N SER A 60 -8.46 0.25 -1.34
CA SER A 60 -7.81 -0.19 -2.57
C SER A 60 -6.32 -0.49 -2.38
N MET A 61 -5.67 0.13 -1.38
CA MET A 61 -4.28 -0.15 -1.03
C MET A 61 -4.13 -1.40 -0.18
N ILE A 62 -5.22 -2.01 0.30
CA ILE A 62 -5.21 -3.31 1.00
C ILE A 62 -5.67 -4.43 0.06
N ASP A 63 -6.85 -4.28 -0.55
CA ASP A 63 -7.45 -5.33 -1.37
C ASP A 63 -8.38 -4.69 -2.41
N ILE A 64 -7.82 -4.41 -3.59
CA ILE A 64 -8.55 -3.87 -4.75
C ILE A 64 -9.54 -4.89 -5.31
N GLU A 65 -9.22 -6.18 -5.26
CA GLU A 65 -10.08 -7.22 -5.82
C GLU A 65 -11.40 -7.41 -5.06
N SER A 66 -11.44 -7.02 -3.78
CA SER A 66 -12.67 -6.97 -2.99
C SER A 66 -13.58 -5.83 -3.44
N ILE A 67 -13.00 -4.73 -3.96
CA ILE A 67 -13.76 -3.65 -4.59
C ILE A 67 -14.27 -4.11 -5.95
N GLU A 68 -13.41 -4.72 -6.77
CA GLU A 68 -13.81 -5.27 -8.08
C GLU A 68 -14.93 -6.32 -7.93
N PHE A 69 -14.85 -7.20 -6.93
CA PHE A 69 -15.89 -8.18 -6.63
C PHE A 69 -17.22 -7.54 -6.24
N ALA A 70 -17.19 -6.42 -5.50
CA ALA A 70 -18.40 -5.68 -5.17
C ALA A 70 -18.98 -4.96 -6.41
N GLU A 71 -18.12 -4.39 -7.27
CA GLU A 71 -18.52 -3.73 -8.51
C GLU A 71 -19.19 -4.71 -9.48
N GLN A 72 -18.58 -5.88 -9.71
CA GLN A 72 -19.12 -6.91 -10.61
C GLN A 72 -20.50 -7.43 -10.21
N GLN A 73 -20.85 -7.38 -8.92
CA GLN A 73 -22.18 -7.78 -8.45
C GLN A 73 -23.20 -6.64 -8.50
N SER A 74 -22.74 -5.39 -8.56
CA SER A 74 -23.59 -4.19 -8.45
C SER A 74 -23.82 -3.49 -9.80
N VAL A 75 -22.92 -3.71 -10.76
CA VAL A 75 -22.89 -3.03 -12.06
C VAL A 75 -23.06 -4.06 -13.17
N PRO A 76 -23.91 -3.81 -14.18
CA PRO A 76 -24.02 -4.67 -15.36
C PRO A 76 -22.66 -4.87 -16.03
N GLN A 77 -22.39 -6.10 -16.46
CA GLN A 77 -21.07 -6.53 -16.94
C GLN A 77 -20.60 -5.74 -18.17
N GLU A 78 -21.53 -5.22 -18.98
CA GLU A 78 -21.27 -4.42 -20.18
C GLU A 78 -20.77 -3.01 -19.85
N ARG A 79 -20.97 -2.54 -18.61
CA ARG A 79 -20.51 -1.22 -18.15
C ARG A 79 -19.14 -1.27 -17.46
N ILE A 80 -18.61 -2.47 -17.22
CA ILE A 80 -17.33 -2.67 -16.55
C ILE A 80 -16.24 -2.87 -17.59
N GLN A 81 -15.30 -1.92 -17.69
CA GLN A 81 -14.15 -1.98 -18.61
C GLN A 81 -13.02 -2.81 -18.01
N LYS A 82 -13.21 -4.13 -17.93
CA LYS A 82 -12.20 -5.06 -17.38
C LYS A 82 -10.90 -5.11 -18.18
N ASP A 83 -10.95 -4.74 -19.45
CA ASP A 83 -9.82 -4.64 -20.36
C ASP A 83 -9.02 -3.34 -20.21
N HIS A 84 -9.53 -2.37 -19.43
CA HIS A 84 -8.79 -1.14 -19.18
C HIS A 84 -7.46 -1.46 -18.46
N PRO A 85 -6.31 -0.95 -18.94
CA PRO A 85 -4.99 -1.32 -18.41
C PRO A 85 -4.80 -1.07 -16.91
N THR A 86 -5.60 -0.18 -16.32
CA THR A 86 -5.54 0.18 -14.90
C THR A 86 -6.68 -0.38 -14.06
N TYR A 87 -7.57 -1.22 -14.63
CA TYR A 87 -8.74 -1.74 -13.91
C TYR A 87 -8.34 -2.45 -12.60
N HIS A 88 -7.23 -3.20 -12.64
CA HIS A 88 -6.70 -3.93 -11.49
C HIS A 88 -5.76 -3.11 -10.59
N PHE A 89 -5.50 -1.85 -10.92
CA PHE A 89 -4.49 -1.04 -10.24
C PHE A 89 -5.13 -0.07 -9.27
N ALA A 90 -4.58 -0.01 -8.06
CA ALA A 90 -4.86 1.03 -7.09
C ALA A 90 -3.75 2.08 -7.12
N PHE A 91 -4.15 3.35 -7.25
CA PHE A 91 -3.27 4.51 -7.10
C PHE A 91 -3.69 5.31 -5.88
N SER A 92 -2.71 5.75 -5.09
CA SER A 92 -2.93 6.66 -3.97
C SER A 92 -1.88 7.76 -4.00
N ASN A 93 -2.32 9.00 -4.17
CA ASN A 93 -1.42 10.14 -4.07
C ASN A 93 -0.92 10.29 -2.64
N ILE A 94 0.40 10.34 -2.47
CA ILE A 94 1.06 10.47 -1.16
C ILE A 94 1.87 11.76 -1.01
N PHE A 95 2.07 12.48 -2.12
CA PHE A 95 2.65 13.80 -2.15
C PHE A 95 2.17 14.56 -3.39
N LYS A 96 1.81 15.83 -3.21
CA LYS A 96 1.54 16.78 -4.27
C LYS A 96 2.15 18.15 -3.95
N GLN A 97 2.87 18.70 -4.92
CA GLN A 97 3.47 20.02 -4.80
C GLN A 97 2.41 21.09 -4.48
N GLY A 98 2.76 22.00 -3.57
CA GLY A 98 1.89 23.10 -3.13
C GLY A 98 0.78 22.68 -2.16
N ILE A 99 0.65 21.39 -1.86
CA ILE A 99 -0.27 20.87 -0.83
C ILE A 99 0.52 20.25 0.31
N ASP A 100 1.45 19.35 -0.02
CA ASP A 100 2.20 18.58 0.97
C ASP A 100 3.58 19.19 1.22
N GLU A 101 4.09 18.99 2.44
CA GLU A 101 5.45 19.36 2.79
C GLU A 101 6.46 18.39 2.14
N GLU A 102 7.43 18.96 1.43
CA GLU A 102 8.47 18.20 0.75
C GLU A 102 9.52 17.68 1.74
N LYS A 103 9.74 16.37 1.75
CA LYS A 103 10.69 15.72 2.66
C LYS A 103 12.05 15.55 2.00
N VAL A 104 13.11 15.63 2.81
CA VAL A 104 14.52 15.48 2.35
C VAL A 104 14.75 14.17 1.58
N HIS A 105 14.16 13.07 2.05
CA HIS A 105 14.31 11.77 1.39
C HIS A 105 13.58 11.68 0.03
N PHE A 106 12.56 12.50 -0.22
CA PHE A 106 11.95 12.59 -1.56
C PHE A 106 12.94 13.18 -2.56
N LYS A 107 13.64 14.28 -2.20
CA LYS A 107 14.70 14.86 -3.04
C LYS A 107 15.84 13.91 -3.29
N SER A 108 16.28 13.21 -2.24
CA SER A 108 17.37 12.22 -2.36
C SER A 108 17.00 11.12 -3.35
N LEU A 109 15.75 10.63 -3.31
CA LEU A 109 15.26 9.60 -4.22
C LEU A 109 15.09 10.13 -5.65
N ALA A 110 14.59 11.35 -5.81
CA ALA A 110 14.45 12.02 -7.10
C ALA A 110 15.82 12.20 -7.80
N ASN A 111 16.81 12.71 -7.07
CA ASN A 111 18.18 12.86 -7.57
C ASN A 111 18.81 11.50 -7.92
N TYR A 112 18.59 10.47 -7.09
CA TYR A 112 19.03 9.11 -7.40
C TYR A 112 18.40 8.59 -8.71
N ALA A 113 17.10 8.81 -8.91
CA ALA A 113 16.39 8.37 -10.10
C ALA A 113 16.91 9.07 -11.38
N LEU A 114 17.17 10.38 -11.32
CA LEU A 114 17.77 11.16 -12.41
C LEU A 114 19.18 10.69 -12.73
N HIS A 115 20.02 10.48 -11.72
CA HIS A 115 21.38 9.96 -11.90
C HIS A 115 21.36 8.56 -12.52
N ARG A 116 20.38 7.71 -12.18
CA ARG A 116 20.31 6.33 -12.66
C ARG A 116 20.05 6.23 -14.16
N ILE A 117 19.39 7.22 -14.75
CA ILE A 117 19.13 7.32 -16.19
C ILE A 117 20.19 8.13 -16.94
N GLU A 118 21.32 8.44 -16.28
CA GLU A 118 22.42 9.26 -16.82
C GLU A 118 21.95 10.62 -17.36
N SER A 119 20.86 11.16 -16.79
CA SER A 119 20.35 12.46 -17.17
C SER A 119 21.24 13.55 -16.58
N GLN A 120 21.55 14.57 -17.40
CA GLN A 120 22.17 15.81 -16.93
C GLN A 120 21.14 16.84 -16.45
N ALA A 121 19.84 16.51 -16.53
CA ALA A 121 18.78 17.41 -16.14
C ALA A 121 18.87 17.72 -14.65
N LYS A 122 18.80 19.02 -14.33
CA LYS A 122 18.76 19.48 -12.95
C LYS A 122 17.33 19.32 -12.44
N LEU A 123 17.18 18.70 -11.27
CA LEU A 123 15.91 18.66 -10.56
C LEU A 123 15.48 20.08 -10.19
N GLU A 124 14.30 20.51 -10.66
CA GLU A 124 13.70 21.78 -10.27
C GLU A 124 12.73 21.57 -9.11
N SER A 125 11.81 20.62 -9.25
CA SER A 125 10.89 20.27 -8.18
C SER A 125 10.27 18.87 -8.33
N ILE A 126 9.77 18.33 -7.23
CA ILE A 126 8.94 17.13 -7.24
C ILE A 126 7.49 17.59 -7.41
N LEU A 127 6.81 17.15 -8.48
CA LEU A 127 5.43 17.53 -8.75
C LEU A 127 4.45 16.64 -7.97
N ARG A 128 4.70 15.32 -8.01
CA ARG A 128 3.75 14.32 -7.50
C ARG A 128 4.45 13.01 -7.13
N ILE A 129 3.97 12.36 -6.08
CA ILE A 129 4.33 10.98 -5.76
C ILE A 129 3.05 10.18 -5.52
N ASP A 130 2.91 9.05 -6.20
CA ASP A 130 1.82 8.10 -6.04
C ASP A 130 2.34 6.74 -5.58
N ALA A 131 1.62 6.13 -4.65
CA ALA A 131 1.75 4.71 -4.35
C ALA A 131 0.87 3.92 -5.32
N LEU A 132 1.45 2.91 -5.96
CA LEU A 132 0.81 2.05 -6.94
C LEU A 132 0.79 0.61 -6.42
N ARG A 133 -0.38 -0.04 -6.51
CA ARG A 133 -0.53 -1.48 -6.20
C ARG A 133 -1.29 -2.17 -7.33
N ALA A 134 -0.67 -3.17 -7.95
CA ALA A 134 -1.23 -3.86 -9.11
C ALA A 134 -2.26 -4.96 -8.78
N HIS A 135 -2.25 -5.51 -7.56
CA HIS A 135 -3.22 -6.48 -7.05
C HIS A 135 -3.02 -6.66 -5.53
N TYR A 136 -3.90 -7.41 -4.84
CA TYR A 136 -3.89 -7.47 -3.37
C TYR A 136 -2.63 -8.08 -2.75
N ASN A 137 -1.83 -8.87 -3.49
CA ASN A 137 -0.54 -9.40 -3.01
C ASN A 137 0.68 -8.71 -3.63
N ALA A 138 0.48 -7.74 -4.53
CA ALA A 138 1.58 -6.98 -5.11
C ALA A 138 2.29 -6.14 -4.04
N GLN A 139 3.62 -6.04 -4.17
CA GLN A 139 4.37 -5.01 -3.47
C GLN A 139 3.93 -3.63 -3.96
N ILE A 140 3.87 -2.66 -3.06
CA ILE A 140 3.57 -1.27 -3.43
C ILE A 140 4.79 -0.67 -4.13
N GLU A 141 4.55 -0.12 -5.30
CA GLU A 141 5.52 0.59 -6.13
C GLU A 141 5.30 2.10 -6.00
N ILE A 142 6.33 2.89 -6.29
CA ILE A 142 6.25 4.35 -6.20
C ILE A 142 6.36 4.93 -7.61
N VAL A 143 5.39 5.75 -7.99
CA VAL A 143 5.44 6.58 -9.19
C VAL A 143 5.79 8.00 -8.76
N MET A 144 6.87 8.55 -9.31
CA MET A 144 7.35 9.88 -8.98
C MET A 144 7.41 10.74 -10.25
N THR A 145 6.70 11.86 -10.25
CA THR A 145 6.71 12.86 -11.33
C THR A 145 7.53 14.07 -10.88
N LEU A 146 8.50 14.46 -11.69
CA LEU A 146 9.49 15.49 -11.44
C LEU A 146 9.45 16.55 -12.53
N GLU A 147 9.65 17.81 -12.15
CA GLU A 147 10.00 18.88 -13.07
C GLU A 147 11.51 19.05 -13.08
N THR A 148 12.08 19.15 -14.28
CA THR A 148 13.54 19.29 -14.47
C THR A 148 13.82 20.38 -15.47
N SER A 149 15.08 20.80 -15.57
CA SER A 149 15.53 21.76 -16.59
C SER A 149 15.27 21.32 -18.04
N GLU A 150 15.00 20.02 -18.27
CA GLU A 150 14.66 19.45 -19.58
C GLU A 150 13.15 19.16 -19.75
N GLY A 151 12.34 19.52 -18.75
CA GLY A 151 10.90 19.27 -18.66
C GLY A 151 10.53 18.12 -17.72
N GLU A 152 9.26 17.70 -17.81
CA GLU A 152 8.66 16.71 -16.93
C GLU A 152 9.21 15.29 -17.15
N HIS A 153 9.59 14.62 -16.06
CA HIS A 153 10.03 13.24 -16.03
C HIS A 153 9.21 12.40 -15.05
N GLN A 154 8.81 11.21 -15.47
CA GLN A 154 8.11 10.25 -14.61
C GLN A 154 8.93 8.96 -14.43
N PHE A 155 9.04 8.55 -13.17
CA PHE A 155 9.79 7.37 -12.75
C PHE A 155 8.88 6.38 -12.05
N LEU A 156 9.00 5.11 -12.44
CA LEU A 156 8.48 3.98 -11.66
C LEU A 156 9.64 3.40 -10.84
N LEU A 157 9.48 3.42 -9.53
CA LEU A 157 10.49 3.04 -8.55
C LEU A 157 10.03 1.77 -7.84
N HIS A 158 10.81 0.71 -8.02
CA HIS A 158 10.60 -0.56 -7.34
C HIS A 158 11.54 -0.65 -6.15
N ARG A 159 11.00 -0.92 -4.95
CA ARG A 159 11.81 -1.17 -3.75
C ARG A 159 12.34 -2.60 -3.78
N LEU A 160 13.65 -2.78 -3.67
CA LEU A 160 14.24 -4.11 -3.58
C LEU A 160 13.96 -4.72 -2.21
N THR A 161 13.45 -5.96 -2.20
CA THR A 161 13.33 -6.78 -0.99
C THR A 161 14.68 -7.44 -0.71
N HIS A 162 15.19 -7.22 0.50
CA HIS A 162 16.48 -7.78 0.96
C HIS A 162 16.30 -9.01 1.86
N VAL A 163 15.11 -9.61 1.86
CA VAL A 163 14.80 -10.79 2.68
C VAL A 163 14.96 -12.02 1.80
N ASP A 164 16.04 -12.75 2.02
CA ASP A 164 16.26 -14.08 1.45
C ASP A 164 16.26 -15.10 2.58
N PHE A 165 15.29 -16.01 2.55
CA PHE A 165 15.20 -17.08 3.52
C PHE A 165 15.98 -18.27 2.99
N SER A 166 17.20 -18.46 3.52
CA SER A 166 18.06 -19.60 3.17
C SER A 166 17.42 -20.96 3.45
N ASN A 167 16.41 -21.03 4.34
CA ASN A 167 15.61 -22.22 4.59
C ASN A 167 14.12 -21.87 4.76
N PRO A 168 13.25 -22.11 3.77
CA PRO A 168 11.83 -21.74 3.81
C PRO A 168 10.96 -22.61 4.74
N THR A 169 11.55 -23.59 5.43
CA THR A 169 10.86 -24.60 6.25
C THR A 169 11.22 -24.54 7.74
N THR A 170 11.88 -23.47 8.21
CA THR A 170 12.20 -23.35 9.65
C THR A 170 10.90 -23.25 10.47
N GLU A 171 10.48 -24.39 11.01
CA GLU A 171 9.39 -24.50 11.97
C GLU A 171 9.96 -24.32 13.38
N VAL A 172 9.52 -23.26 14.06
CA VAL A 172 9.88 -23.02 15.46
C VAL A 172 8.61 -23.12 16.29
N ALA A 173 8.55 -24.11 17.19
CA ALA A 173 7.42 -24.33 18.09
C ALA A 173 6.04 -24.42 17.39
N GLY A 174 5.95 -25.12 16.24
CA GLY A 174 4.71 -25.24 15.48
C GLY A 174 4.42 -24.08 14.53
N TYR A 175 5.33 -23.11 14.41
CA TYR A 175 5.17 -21.92 13.59
C TYR A 175 6.16 -21.88 12.43
N VAL A 176 5.64 -21.62 11.23
CA VAL A 176 6.45 -21.44 10.02
C VAL A 176 6.53 -19.94 9.72
N LEU A 177 7.75 -19.43 9.56
CA LEU A 177 8.00 -18.08 9.08
C LEU A 177 7.64 -17.99 7.60
N LYS A 178 6.70 -17.12 7.25
CA LYS A 178 6.24 -16.93 5.87
C LYS A 178 6.82 -15.71 5.19
N ASP A 179 7.01 -14.66 5.97
CA ASP A 179 7.35 -13.34 5.49
C ASP A 179 7.94 -12.51 6.64
N LEU A 180 8.84 -11.59 6.29
CA LEU A 180 9.47 -10.63 7.18
C LEU A 180 9.45 -9.27 6.48
N THR A 181 8.82 -8.29 7.12
CA THR A 181 8.73 -6.94 6.57
C THR A 181 9.11 -5.92 7.63
N PHE A 182 9.93 -4.94 7.22
CA PHE A 182 10.32 -3.80 8.03
C PHE A 182 9.60 -2.53 7.56
N GLY A 183 9.03 -1.79 8.49
CA GLY A 183 8.37 -0.52 8.19
C GLY A 183 8.03 0.29 9.42
N THR A 184 7.43 1.45 9.18
CA THR A 184 6.93 2.36 10.21
C THR A 184 5.41 2.49 10.08
N LYS A 185 4.76 3.08 11.10
CA LYS A 185 3.30 3.27 11.16
C LYS A 185 2.55 1.95 10.95
N PHE A 186 2.90 0.94 11.75
CA PHE A 186 2.20 -0.34 11.73
C PHE A 186 0.75 -0.18 12.21
N GLU A 187 -0.21 -0.56 11.35
CA GLU A 187 -1.62 -0.59 11.69
C GLU A 187 -2.00 -1.99 12.17
N TRP A 188 -2.10 -2.17 13.50
CA TRP A 188 -2.46 -3.43 14.16
C TRP A 188 -3.78 -4.06 13.69
N LYS A 189 -4.72 -3.23 13.23
CA LYS A 189 -6.02 -3.73 12.74
C LYS A 189 -5.86 -4.47 11.42
N GLU A 190 -5.07 -3.94 10.50
CA GLU A 190 -4.91 -4.53 9.16
C GLU A 190 -3.62 -5.35 9.02
N GLU A 191 -2.78 -5.31 10.06
CA GLU A 191 -1.49 -6.00 10.16
C GLU A 191 -0.56 -5.67 8.97
N ILE A 192 -0.45 -4.38 8.67
CA ILE A 192 0.37 -3.79 7.60
C ILE A 192 1.08 -2.52 8.08
N CYS A 193 2.18 -2.16 7.42
CA CYS A 193 2.80 -0.84 7.56
C CYS A 193 2.15 0.15 6.59
N ARG A 194 1.69 1.30 7.08
CA ARG A 194 1.03 2.34 6.26
C ARG A 194 2.00 3.33 5.62
N GLU A 195 3.28 3.27 5.97
CA GLU A 195 4.33 4.04 5.30
C GLU A 195 4.81 3.28 4.04
N TYR A 196 4.32 3.68 2.86
CA TYR A 196 4.55 2.96 1.62
C TYR A 196 5.96 3.10 1.07
N MET A 197 6.63 4.23 1.30
CA MET A 197 7.97 4.46 0.77
C MET A 197 9.06 3.74 1.57
N GLY A 198 8.74 3.27 2.79
CA GLY A 198 9.68 2.52 3.62
C GLY A 198 10.86 3.33 4.14
N PHE A 199 10.81 4.66 4.04
CA PHE A 199 11.84 5.52 4.60
C PHE A 199 11.79 5.50 6.12
N VAL A 200 12.99 5.45 6.69
CA VAL A 200 13.21 5.46 8.13
C VAL A 200 14.22 6.55 8.44
N THR A 201 13.91 7.36 9.44
CA THR A 201 14.79 8.43 9.95
C THR A 201 15.29 8.10 11.34
N ASN A 202 16.30 8.81 11.82
CA ASN A 202 16.88 8.61 13.17
C ASN A 202 15.88 8.86 14.32
N VAL A 203 14.73 9.50 14.03
CA VAL A 203 13.65 9.75 14.99
C VAL A 203 12.49 8.76 14.86
N SER A 204 12.59 7.78 13.95
CA SER A 204 11.53 6.80 13.70
C SER A 204 11.56 5.68 14.74
N SER A 205 10.42 5.38 15.36
CA SER A 205 10.25 4.16 16.17
C SER A 205 9.98 2.97 15.26
N PHE A 206 10.79 1.91 15.39
CA PHE A 206 10.69 0.69 14.58
C PHE A 206 9.68 -0.32 15.16
N LEU A 207 9.05 -1.08 14.27
CA LEU A 207 8.34 -2.32 14.61
C LEU A 207 8.79 -3.41 13.64
N ASP A 208 9.26 -4.53 14.20
CA ASP A 208 9.55 -5.75 13.47
C ASP A 208 8.32 -6.67 13.50
N THR A 209 7.92 -7.21 12.35
CA THR A 209 6.73 -8.05 12.25
C THR A 209 7.02 -9.35 11.51
N ALA A 210 7.00 -10.46 12.26
CA ALA A 210 6.90 -11.81 11.72
C ALA A 210 5.43 -12.25 11.70
N LYS A 211 4.95 -12.85 10.60
CA LYS A 211 3.56 -13.37 10.49
C LYS A 211 3.47 -14.89 10.70
N PRO A 212 3.29 -15.40 11.93
CA PRO A 212 2.96 -16.80 12.18
C PRO A 212 1.45 -17.07 12.05
N LYS A 213 1.07 -18.26 11.55
CA LYS A 213 -0.33 -18.56 11.16
C LYS A 213 -1.34 -18.65 12.31
N ARG A 214 -0.96 -18.67 13.61
CA ARG A 214 -1.88 -18.55 14.77
C ARG A 214 -1.18 -18.10 16.05
N ARG A 215 -1.26 -16.81 16.38
CA ARG A 215 -0.64 -16.08 17.53
C ARG A 215 0.66 -15.38 17.14
N ILE A 216 0.55 -14.07 17.07
CA ILE A 216 1.63 -13.08 17.01
C ILE A 216 2.69 -13.46 18.05
N MET A 217 3.86 -13.91 17.59
CA MET A 217 5.11 -13.77 18.34
C MET A 217 5.81 -12.55 17.77
N LEU A 218 5.69 -11.43 18.48
CA LEU A 218 6.60 -10.30 18.32
C LEU A 218 7.86 -10.69 19.08
N PHE A 219 8.90 -11.07 18.36
CA PHE A 219 10.24 -10.99 18.93
C PHE A 219 10.69 -9.53 18.75
N GLY A 220 10.60 -8.76 19.83
CA GLY A 220 11.51 -7.64 20.03
C GLY A 220 12.90 -8.21 20.29
N ILE A 221 13.64 -8.51 19.23
CA ILE A 221 15.10 -8.62 19.35
C ILE A 221 15.59 -7.18 19.27
N ASP A 222 16.23 -6.72 20.35
CA ASP A 222 17.03 -5.51 20.37
C ASP A 222 18.27 -5.76 19.48
N ALA A 223 18.04 -5.80 18.17
CA ALA A 223 19.08 -5.96 17.19
C ALA A 223 19.57 -4.56 16.82
N LYS A 224 20.76 -4.21 17.31
CA LYS A 224 21.58 -3.11 16.80
C LYS A 224 21.93 -3.37 15.33
N ILE A 225 20.96 -3.22 14.42
CA ILE A 225 21.16 -3.31 12.98
C ILE A 225 21.52 -1.90 12.51
N ARG A 226 22.77 -1.72 12.06
CA ARG A 226 23.20 -0.51 11.38
C ARG A 226 22.25 -0.22 10.23
N ALA A 227 21.80 1.03 10.11
CA ALA A 227 20.93 1.51 9.03
C ALA A 227 21.38 0.96 7.67
N GLY A 228 20.67 -0.07 7.18
CA GLY A 228 20.92 -0.65 5.87
C GLY A 228 20.40 0.29 4.78
N HIS A 229 21.18 0.45 3.72
CA HIS A 229 20.77 1.21 2.54
C HIS A 229 19.52 0.55 1.90
N CYS A 230 18.41 1.29 1.79
CA CYS A 230 17.30 0.87 0.93
C CYS A 230 17.73 0.99 -0.52
N SER A 231 17.76 -0.12 -1.25
CA SER A 231 18.10 -0.14 -2.67
C SER A 231 16.82 -0.11 -3.52
N PHE A 232 16.81 0.71 -4.58
CA PHE A 232 15.67 0.87 -5.49
C PHE A 232 16.07 0.55 -6.93
N LYS A 233 15.16 -0.06 -7.71
CA LYS A 233 15.30 -0.26 -9.15
C LYS A 233 14.38 0.70 -9.89
N VAL A 234 14.94 1.44 -10.85
CA VAL A 234 14.26 2.52 -11.57
C VAL A 234 13.93 2.08 -13.00
N LYS A 235 12.69 2.29 -13.45
CA LYS A 235 12.30 2.25 -14.87
C LYS A 235 11.76 3.62 -15.27
N SER A 236 12.23 4.17 -16.40
CA SER A 236 11.81 5.48 -16.92
C SER A 236 11.09 5.35 -18.27
N ARG A 237 10.07 6.19 -18.48
CA ARG A 237 9.46 6.44 -19.80
C ARG A 237 9.66 7.93 -20.13
N LYS A 238 10.34 8.24 -21.26
CA LYS A 238 10.37 9.61 -21.80
C LYS A 238 9.10 9.86 -22.60
N THR A 239 8.26 10.80 -22.18
CA THR A 239 7.08 11.22 -22.92
C THR A 239 7.54 12.18 -24.03
N ARG A 240 7.72 11.68 -25.26
CA ARG A 240 8.04 12.52 -26.42
C ARG A 240 6.73 13.11 -26.95
N MET A 241 6.50 14.39 -26.65
CA MET A 241 5.37 15.15 -27.17
C MET A 241 5.59 15.38 -28.69
N GLN A 242 4.99 14.54 -29.53
CA GLN A 242 4.90 14.79 -30.97
C GLN A 242 3.74 15.76 -31.22
N LEU A 243 4.08 17.03 -31.42
CA LEU A 243 3.20 17.98 -32.09
C LEU A 243 3.03 17.51 -33.55
N ARG A 244 1.90 16.88 -33.87
CA ARG A 244 1.43 16.80 -35.26
C ARG A 244 0.87 18.16 -35.63
N SER A 245 1.58 18.86 -36.51
CA SER A 245 1.06 19.97 -37.29
C SER A 245 0.27 19.36 -38.45
N ASP A 246 -1.05 19.44 -38.41
CA ASP A 246 -1.90 19.15 -39.57
C ASP A 246 -1.73 20.29 -40.60
N ARG A 247 -1.23 19.93 -41.79
CA ARG A 247 -1.56 20.57 -43.06
C ARG A 247 -2.00 19.48 -44.02
#